data_AF-D3E4U8-F1
#
_entry.id   AF-D3E4U8-F1
#
_cell.length_a   1.000
_cell.length_b   1.000
_cell.length_c   1.000
_cell.angle_alpha   90.00
_cell.angle_beta   90.00
_cell.angle_gamma   90.00
#
_symmetry.space_group_name_H-M   'P 1'
#
loop_
_entity.id
_entity.type
_entity.pdbx_description
1 polymer ?
#
loop_
_entity_poly.entity_id
_entity_poly.type
_entity_poly.pdbx_seq_one_letter_code
_entity_poly.pdbx_strand_id
1 'polypeptide(L)'
;MSFAESLKEYKPFLGLLIFGNIENLVLAAQGVIEGADPFLVAGASVCFVIIWQFIGVFGTKSAMKYSRHIEFIGGFAIFVLGIQSMLPLIYQLLG
;
A
#
# COMPACT_ATOMS: atom_id res chain seq x y z
N MET A 1 -0.32 -2.72 -32.41
CA MET A 1 -0.64 -2.96 -30.99
C MET A 1 -1.40 -1.74 -30.50
N SER A 2 -2.66 -1.91 -30.10
CA SER A 2 -3.55 -0.76 -29.78
C SER A 2 -3.20 -0.21 -28.40
N PHE A 3 -3.24 1.11 -28.22
CA PHE A 3 -2.97 1.81 -26.94
C PHE A 3 -3.79 1.24 -25.76
N ALA A 4 -4.95 0.65 -26.05
CA ALA A 4 -5.82 -0.02 -25.09
C ALA A 4 -5.26 -1.36 -24.56
N GLU A 5 -4.41 -2.07 -25.32
CA GLU A 5 -3.73 -3.29 -24.84
C GLU A 5 -2.60 -2.95 -23.85
N SER A 6 -1.84 -1.90 -24.13
CA SER A 6 -0.73 -1.45 -23.26
C SER A 6 -1.21 -1.05 -21.85
N LEU A 7 -2.40 -0.47 -21.73
CA LEU A 7 -3.00 -0.12 -20.44
C LEU A 7 -3.45 -1.35 -19.63
N LYS A 8 -3.78 -2.47 -20.26
CA LYS A 8 -4.15 -3.71 -19.54
C LYS A 8 -2.95 -4.33 -18.85
N GLU A 9 -1.76 -4.26 -19.45
CA GLU A 9 -0.51 -4.75 -18.86
C GLU A 9 -0.03 -3.83 -17.72
N TYR A 10 -0.28 -2.52 -17.83
CA TYR A 10 0.08 -1.55 -16.79
C TYR A 10 -0.92 -1.46 -15.63
N LYS A 11 -2.15 -1.99 -15.76
CA LYS A 11 -3.15 -2.00 -14.68
C LYS A 11 -2.65 -2.50 -13.33
N PRO A 12 -1.99 -3.68 -13.23
CA PRO A 12 -1.44 -4.15 -11.96
C PRO A 12 -0.37 -3.21 -11.39
N PHE A 13 0.46 -2.61 -12.25
CA PHE A 13 1.48 -1.64 -11.84
C PHE A 13 0.88 -0.31 -11.36
N LEU A 14 -0.15 0.19 -12.04
CA LEU A 14 -0.95 1.35 -11.62
C LEU A 14 -1.66 1.07 -10.29
N GLY A 15 -2.21 -0.13 -10.13
CA GLY A 15 -2.77 -0.60 -8.86
C GLY A 15 -1.71 -0.61 -7.76
N LEU A 16 -0.52 -1.15 -8.02
CA LEU A 16 0.58 -1.14 -7.04
C LEU A 16 1.08 0.27 -6.72
N LEU A 17 1.09 1.17 -7.70
CA LEU A 17 1.50 2.56 -7.51
C LEU A 17 0.49 3.34 -6.66
N ILE A 18 -0.81 3.04 -6.79
CA ILE A 18 -1.87 3.66 -5.99
C ILE A 18 -1.95 3.01 -4.60
N PHE A 19 -2.08 1.68 -4.53
CA PHE A 19 -2.25 0.93 -3.27
C PHE A 19 -0.96 0.81 -2.46
N GLY A 20 0.18 0.60 -3.12
CA GLY A 20 1.50 0.53 -2.46
C GLY A 20 1.98 1.86 -1.93
N ASN A 21 1.31 2.96 -2.28
CA ASN A 21 1.64 4.31 -1.83
C ASN A 21 0.48 4.93 -1.00
N ILE A 22 -0.48 4.11 -0.54
CA ILE A 22 -1.61 4.54 0.31
C ILE A 22 -1.12 5.25 1.57
N GLU A 23 -0.05 4.76 2.20
CA GLU A 23 0.52 5.38 3.41
C GLU A 23 1.00 6.82 3.12
N ASN A 24 1.70 7.03 2.01
CA ASN A 24 2.12 8.36 1.58
C ASN A 24 0.93 9.25 1.19
N LEU A 25 -0.16 8.69 0.62
CA LEU A 25 -1.40 9.44 0.40
C LEU A 25 -2.09 9.86 1.70
N VAL A 26 -2.11 9.00 2.72
CA VAL A 26 -2.68 9.30 4.03
C VAL A 26 -1.85 10.36 4.75
N LEU A 27 -0.52 10.26 4.70
CA LEU A 27 0.40 11.27 5.25
C LEU A 27 0.27 12.61 4.50
N ALA A 28 0.05 12.58 3.17
CA ALA A 28 -0.26 13.76 2.37
C ALA A 28 -1.56 14.42 2.82
N ALA A 29 -2.62 13.63 3.03
CA ALA A 29 -3.91 14.11 3.48
C ALA A 29 -3.88 14.65 4.92
N GLN A 30 -2.95 14.19 5.75
CA GLN A 30 -2.71 14.68 7.12
C GLN A 30 -1.78 15.91 7.17
N GLY A 31 -1.30 16.40 6.03
CA GLY A 31 -0.39 17.56 5.98
C GLY A 31 1.04 17.26 6.44
N VAL A 32 1.39 16.00 6.67
CA VAL A 32 2.74 15.59 7.15
C VAL A 32 3.83 15.90 6.10
N ILE A 33 3.42 16.10 4.84
CA ILE A 33 4.28 16.42 3.71
C ILE A 33 4.40 17.95 3.48
N GLU A 34 3.85 18.78 4.38
CA GLU A 34 4.03 20.24 4.31
C GLU A 34 5.52 20.60 4.37
N GLY A 35 6.08 20.95 3.21
CA GLY A 35 7.48 21.35 3.06
C GLY A 35 8.39 20.35 2.35
N ALA A 36 7.92 19.14 2.01
CA ALA A 36 8.72 18.22 1.20
C ALA A 36 8.55 18.50 -0.30
N ASP A 37 9.65 18.40 -1.05
CA ASP A 37 9.64 18.61 -2.51
C ASP A 37 8.79 17.52 -3.20
N PRO A 38 7.70 17.89 -3.92
CA PRO A 38 6.79 16.92 -4.53
C PRO A 38 7.45 16.00 -5.55
N PHE A 39 8.47 16.50 -6.28
CA PHE A 39 9.16 15.72 -7.29
C PHE A 39 10.07 14.67 -6.65
N LEU A 40 10.73 15.03 -5.54
CA LEU A 40 11.58 14.10 -4.81
C LEU A 40 10.77 12.96 -4.18
N VAL A 41 9.62 13.29 -3.58
CA VAL A 41 8.70 12.31 -2.98
C VAL A 41 8.09 11.40 -4.05
N ALA A 42 7.70 11.96 -5.20
CA ALA A 42 7.18 11.17 -6.31
C ALA A 42 8.25 10.22 -6.89
N GLY A 43 9.48 10.71 -7.07
CA GLY A 43 10.60 9.88 -7.54
C GLY A 43 10.94 8.74 -6.58
N ALA A 44 11.06 9.05 -5.29
CA ALA A 44 11.31 8.05 -4.25
C ALA A 44 10.18 7.01 -4.17
N SER A 45 8.93 7.45 -4.27
CA SER A 45 7.76 6.56 -4.28
C SER A 45 7.81 5.54 -5.41
N VAL A 46 8.13 5.99 -6.64
CA VAL A 46 8.24 5.10 -7.80
C VAL A 46 9.36 4.07 -7.60
N CYS A 47 10.52 4.49 -7.09
CA CYS A 47 11.62 3.57 -6.77
C CYS A 47 11.21 2.51 -5.73
N PHE A 48 10.53 2.92 -4.66
CA PHE A 48 10.04 2.01 -3.63
C PHE A 48 8.99 1.03 -4.16
N VAL A 49 8.05 1.49 -4.98
CA VAL A 49 7.04 0.62 -5.63
C VAL A 49 7.69 -0.41 -6.55
N ILE A 50 8.73 -0.02 -7.29
CA ILE A 50 9.48 -0.96 -8.15
C ILE A 50 10.20 -2.01 -7.30
N ILE A 51 10.91 -1.60 -6.23
CA ILE A 51 11.59 -2.53 -5.32
C ILE A 51 10.58 -3.47 -4.66
N TRP A 52 9.45 -2.94 -4.19
CA TRP A 52 8.36 -3.71 -3.60
C TRP A 52 7.77 -4.70 -4.60
N GLN A 53 7.58 -4.32 -5.86
CA GLN A 53 7.10 -5.21 -6.91
C GLN A 53 8.04 -6.40 -7.13
N PHE A 54 9.35 -6.17 -7.11
CA PHE A 54 10.34 -7.25 -7.21
C PHE A 54 10.31 -8.16 -5.98
N ILE A 55 10.28 -7.60 -4.77
CA ILE A 55 10.16 -8.37 -3.53
C ILE A 55 8.86 -9.17 -3.52
N GLY A 56 7.75 -8.62 -4.00
CA GLY A 56 6.48 -9.32 -4.13
C GLY A 56 6.57 -10.50 -5.10
N VAL A 57 7.13 -10.32 -6.29
CA VAL A 57 7.22 -11.39 -7.30
C VAL A 57 8.17 -12.51 -6.87
N PHE A 58 9.34 -12.16 -6.32
CA PHE A 58 10.33 -13.15 -5.90
C PHE A 58 10.03 -13.74 -4.52
N GLY A 59 9.64 -12.90 -3.57
CA GLY A 59 9.27 -13.29 -2.22
C GLY A 59 8.05 -14.19 -2.21
N THR A 60 7.02 -13.91 -3.01
CA THR A 60 5.82 -14.75 -3.07
C THR A 60 6.15 -16.15 -3.58
N LYS A 61 7.05 -16.31 -4.56
CA LYS A 61 7.48 -17.64 -5.05
C LYS A 61 8.09 -18.49 -3.93
N SER A 62 8.91 -17.90 -3.06
CA SER A 62 9.50 -18.58 -1.91
C SER A 62 8.51 -18.75 -0.75
N ALA A 63 7.58 -17.81 -0.59
CA ALA A 63 6.64 -17.74 0.51
C ALA A 63 5.33 -18.52 0.27
N MET A 64 5.09 -19.05 -0.94
CA MET A 64 3.89 -19.86 -1.23
C MET A 64 3.70 -21.02 -0.25
N LYS A 65 4.80 -21.61 0.25
CA LYS A 65 4.76 -22.67 1.27
C LYS A 65 4.11 -22.22 2.59
N TYR A 66 4.13 -20.92 2.88
CA TYR A 66 3.55 -20.31 4.08
C TYR A 66 2.28 -19.49 3.79
N SER A 67 1.72 -19.60 2.58
CA SER A 67 0.57 -18.79 2.13
C SER A 67 -0.56 -18.75 3.15
N ARG A 68 -0.95 -19.91 3.71
CA ARG A 68 -2.00 -20.00 4.74
C ARG A 68 -1.69 -19.21 6.02
N HIS A 69 -0.42 -19.21 6.44
CA HIS A 69 0.00 -18.45 7.63
C HIS A 69 0.04 -16.95 7.34
N ILE A 70 0.49 -16.55 6.15
CA ILE A 70 0.54 -15.15 5.71
C ILE A 70 -0.88 -14.60 5.58
N GLU A 71 -1.80 -15.34 4.99
CA GLU A 71 -3.21 -14.94 4.86
C GLU A 71 -3.87 -14.75 6.22
N PHE A 72 -3.62 -15.66 7.16
CA PHE A 72 -4.15 -15.56 8.52
C PHE A 72 -3.55 -14.37 9.28
N ILE A 73 -2.21 -14.23 9.29
CA ILE A 73 -1.53 -13.15 10.02
C ILE A 73 -1.84 -11.79 9.41
N GLY A 74 -1.83 -11.70 8.07
CA GLY A 74 -2.17 -10.48 7.35
C GLY A 74 -3.62 -10.06 7.59
N GLY A 75 -4.57 -11.00 7.49
CA GLY A 75 -5.97 -10.74 7.81
C GLY A 75 -6.18 -10.33 9.26
N PHE A 76 -5.51 -10.99 10.20
CA PHE A 76 -5.57 -10.65 11.63
C PHE A 76 -5.00 -9.25 11.92
N ALA A 77 -3.87 -8.89 11.29
CA ALA A 77 -3.28 -7.56 11.44
C ALA A 77 -4.22 -6.46 10.93
N ILE A 78 -4.83 -6.64 9.75
CA ILE A 78 -5.82 -5.70 9.20
C ILE A 78 -7.03 -5.58 10.15
N PHE A 79 -7.49 -6.70 10.70
CA PHE A 79 -8.61 -6.71 11.64
C PHE A 79 -8.29 -5.92 12.92
N VAL A 80 -7.13 -6.13 13.52
CA VAL A 80 -6.69 -5.40 14.74
C VAL A 80 -6.49 -3.92 14.45
N LEU A 81 -5.83 -3.56 13.34
CA LEU A 81 -5.65 -2.16 12.93
C LEU A 81 -7.00 -1.48 12.65
N GLY A 82 -7.95 -2.20 12.06
CA GLY A 82 -9.33 -1.75 11.88
C GLY A 82 -9.98 -1.37 13.20
N ILE A 83 -9.96 -2.26 14.20
CA ILE A 83 -10.46 -1.96 15.54
C ILE A 83 -9.71 -0.76 16.15
N GLN A 84 -8.38 -0.75 16.07
CA GLN A 84 -7.55 0.33 16.61
C GLN A 84 -7.93 1.69 16.02
N SER A 85 -8.21 1.76 14.71
CA SER A 85 -8.65 2.99 14.04
C SER A 85 -10.04 3.48 14.47
N MET A 86 -10.90 2.59 15.01
CA MET A 86 -12.24 2.94 15.49
C MET A 86 -12.25 3.37 16.96
N LEU A 87 -11.24 2.99 17.75
CA LEU A 87 -11.15 3.31 19.19
C LEU A 87 -11.23 4.82 19.49
N PRO A 88 -10.54 5.73 18.76
CA PRO A 88 -10.66 7.17 19.01
C PRO A 88 -12.08 7.69 18.86
N LEU A 89 -12.81 7.19 17.86
CA LEU A 89 -14.20 7.58 17.59
C LEU A 89 -15.14 7.06 18.68
N ILE A 90 -14.94 5.81 19.14
CA ILE A 90 -15.75 5.21 20.21
C ILE A 90 -15.55 5.95 21.53
N TYR A 91 -14.30 6.32 21.87
CA TYR A 91 -13.99 7.10 23.06
C TYR A 91 -14.67 8.48 23.02
N GLN A 92 -14.74 9.10 21.84
CA GLN A 92 -15.36 10.41 21.62
C GLN A 92 -16.90 10.39 21.66
N LEU A 93 -17.54 9.22 21.49
CA LEU A 93 -19.00 9.05 21.55
C LEU A 93 -19.53 8.63 22.92
N LEU A 94 -18.68 8.06 23.78
CA LEU A 94 -19.05 7.54 25.10
C LEU A 94 -18.57 8.41 26.28
N GLY A 95 -17.70 9.39 26.03
CA GLY A 95 -17.28 10.43 26.98
C GLY A 95 -17.86 11.79 26.62
#